data_AF-A0A4Q4Y1G1-F1
#
_entry.id   AF-A0A4Q4Y1G1-F1
#
_cell.length_a   1.000
_cell.length_b   1.000
_cell.length_c   1.000
_cell.angle_alpha   90.00
_cell.angle_beta   90.00
_cell.angle_gamma   90.00
#
_symmetry.space_group_name_H-M   'P 1'
#
loop_
_entity.id
_entity.type
_entity.pdbx_description
1 polymer ?
#
loop_
_entity_poly.entity_id
_entity_poly.type
_entity_poly.pdbx_seq_one_letter_code
_entity_poly.pdbx_strand_id
1 'polypeptide(L)'
;MMYYKAIDLEKGLFAKWKISEDSSARIAIGNFGGNGKLDMVSVRYNVARYYEEPQPIITLHLNQFAESSTTDDAAAIVPTFWDNEGLVYLARPTEVRGAQRLPLMEIANFALSVEIHPKGGKVDVEPGHGIKVLYGSVSDGQDVRSALGVAPFPEIVPVTSNNTMLTANEENGAILLRLVPIAETATWKTAQKVPVRTTFDTSNIGVNFPELQFRKVEELWWGAGFKGVDFYNLSGFSFRFQDDKTHIAHIQFWTAGTNVDCGVHNHGGNMFEEVHVCLSLGTRDGGMSRLEGDEYDPNGKNSFEHVSIPPLYEHGGIWYRDSNGNPIRGKNNVVAYPWHKWQGGSGPDVDVWMAIEFNPNIKL
;
A
#
# COMPACT_ATOMS: atom_id res chain seq x y z
N MET A 1 41.98 -12.31 -12.05
CA MET A 1 40.91 -11.75 -11.19
C MET A 1 40.96 -12.36 -9.79
N MET A 2 40.85 -11.56 -8.72
CA MET A 2 40.93 -12.02 -7.32
C MET A 2 39.58 -11.90 -6.62
N TYR A 3 39.20 -12.93 -5.86
CA TYR A 3 38.03 -12.92 -4.97
C TYR A 3 38.49 -12.82 -3.51
N TYR A 4 37.80 -12.01 -2.72
CA TYR A 4 38.04 -11.83 -1.29
C TYR A 4 36.80 -12.28 -0.52
N LYS A 5 36.99 -13.13 0.49
CA LYS A 5 35.93 -13.56 1.42
C LYS A 5 36.26 -13.08 2.83
N ALA A 6 35.34 -12.35 3.44
CA ALA A 6 35.45 -12.03 4.86
C ALA A 6 35.35 -13.32 5.69
N ILE A 7 36.31 -13.53 6.59
CA ILE A 7 36.36 -14.68 7.50
C ILE A 7 35.94 -14.23 8.90
N ASP A 8 36.33 -13.02 9.31
CA ASP A 8 35.97 -12.39 10.57
C ASP A 8 35.94 -10.86 10.34
N LEU A 9 34.73 -10.27 10.28
CA LEU A 9 34.57 -8.84 9.99
C LEU A 9 34.98 -7.96 11.17
N GLU A 10 34.75 -8.40 12.40
CA GLU A 10 35.11 -7.66 13.60
C GLU A 10 36.63 -7.51 13.73
N LYS A 11 37.38 -8.55 13.33
CA LYS A 11 38.85 -8.53 13.32
C LYS A 11 39.46 -8.13 11.97
N GLY A 12 38.64 -7.84 10.96
CA GLY A 12 39.10 -7.46 9.62
C GLY A 12 39.89 -8.56 8.89
N LEU A 13 39.59 -9.84 9.11
CA LEU A 13 40.28 -10.97 8.48
C LEU A 13 39.59 -11.41 7.18
N PHE A 14 40.37 -11.56 6.12
CA PHE A 14 39.90 -11.96 4.78
C PHE A 14 40.76 -13.08 4.20
N ALA A 15 40.11 -14.04 3.55
CA ALA A 15 40.76 -14.98 2.65
C ALA A 15 40.69 -14.42 1.22
N LYS A 16 41.74 -14.62 0.41
CA LYS A 16 41.75 -14.23 -1.00
C LYS A 16 42.27 -15.36 -1.88
N TRP A 17 41.65 -15.57 -3.03
CA TRP A 17 42.12 -16.53 -4.04
C TRP A 17 41.78 -16.05 -5.44
N LYS A 18 42.44 -16.66 -6.43
CA LYS A 18 42.27 -16.32 -7.84
C LYS A 18 41.10 -17.10 -8.42
N ILE A 19 40.23 -16.42 -9.16
CA ILE A 19 39.02 -17.03 -9.78
C ILE A 19 39.07 -17.05 -11.30
N SER A 20 39.98 -16.29 -11.91
CA SER A 20 40.27 -16.34 -13.35
C SER A 20 41.69 -15.84 -13.61
N GLU A 21 42.33 -16.41 -14.63
CA GLU A 21 43.64 -16.02 -15.17
C GLU A 21 43.55 -14.81 -16.11
N ASP A 22 42.34 -14.45 -16.57
CA ASP A 22 42.14 -13.36 -17.53
C ASP A 22 42.49 -11.97 -16.96
N SER A 23 42.98 -11.11 -17.86
CA SER A 23 43.05 -9.65 -17.67
C SER A 23 41.66 -9.07 -17.49
N SER A 24 41.48 -8.16 -16.53
CA SER A 24 40.19 -7.51 -16.27
C SER A 24 40.41 -6.07 -15.82
N ALA A 25 39.86 -5.13 -16.58
CA ALA A 25 39.83 -3.70 -16.27
C ALA A 25 38.67 -3.31 -15.37
N ARG A 26 37.53 -3.93 -15.63
CA ARG A 26 36.26 -3.68 -14.97
C ARG A 26 35.48 -4.97 -14.88
N ILE A 27 34.75 -5.08 -13.79
CA ILE A 27 33.90 -6.21 -13.45
C ILE A 27 32.49 -5.66 -13.25
N ALA A 28 31.51 -6.32 -13.86
CA ALA A 28 30.10 -6.19 -13.53
C ALA A 28 29.61 -7.52 -12.94
N ILE A 29 28.73 -7.44 -11.95
CA ILE A 29 28.18 -8.60 -11.24
C ILE A 29 26.66 -8.58 -11.42
N GLY A 30 26.06 -9.73 -11.71
CA GLY A 30 24.62 -9.86 -11.92
C GLY A 30 24.20 -11.28 -12.28
N ASN A 31 22.90 -11.56 -12.29
CA ASN A 31 22.34 -12.86 -12.69
C ASN A 31 22.23 -12.95 -14.22
N PHE A 32 23.37 -13.02 -14.90
CA PHE A 32 23.45 -13.00 -16.37
C PHE A 32 23.07 -14.35 -17.00
N GLY A 33 23.23 -15.45 -16.26
CA GLY A 33 22.86 -16.80 -16.67
C GLY A 33 21.41 -17.17 -16.36
N GLY A 34 20.65 -16.31 -15.68
CA GLY A 34 19.24 -16.52 -15.37
C GLY A 34 18.96 -17.66 -14.38
N ASN A 35 19.96 -18.08 -13.60
CA ASN A 35 19.88 -19.22 -12.69
C ASN A 35 19.84 -18.83 -11.20
N GLY A 36 19.69 -17.53 -10.90
CA GLY A 36 19.61 -16.99 -9.53
C GLY A 36 20.97 -16.93 -8.83
N LYS A 37 22.08 -16.97 -9.59
CA LYS A 37 23.44 -16.87 -9.05
C LYS A 37 24.08 -15.57 -9.52
N LEU A 38 24.95 -15.00 -8.69
CA LEU A 38 25.78 -13.87 -9.09
C LEU A 38 26.87 -14.36 -10.05
N ASP A 39 26.67 -14.08 -11.34
CA ASP A 39 27.65 -14.24 -12.40
C ASP A 39 28.49 -12.97 -12.55
N MET A 40 29.56 -13.09 -13.31
CA MET A 40 30.54 -12.02 -13.47
C MET A 40 30.84 -11.77 -14.93
N VAL A 41 30.69 -10.52 -15.38
CA VAL A 41 31.16 -10.07 -16.69
C VAL A 41 32.42 -9.24 -16.51
N SER A 42 33.47 -9.58 -17.24
CA SER A 42 34.74 -8.85 -17.21
C SER A 42 35.12 -8.37 -18.61
N VAL A 43 35.65 -7.16 -18.70
CA VAL A 43 36.27 -6.64 -19.93
C VAL A 43 37.78 -6.54 -19.75
N ARG A 44 38.55 -7.03 -20.73
CA ARG A 44 40.01 -6.93 -20.74
C ARG A 44 40.45 -5.47 -20.86
N TYR A 45 41.54 -5.12 -20.18
CA TYR A 45 42.05 -3.75 -20.18
C TYR A 45 42.78 -3.45 -21.50
N ASN A 46 42.23 -2.55 -22.30
CA ASN A 46 42.90 -2.10 -23.52
C ASN A 46 42.68 -0.59 -23.69
N VAL A 47 43.70 0.18 -23.34
CA VAL A 47 43.75 1.64 -23.50
C VAL A 47 45.01 1.97 -24.27
N ALA A 48 44.80 2.55 -25.46
CA ALA A 48 45.87 2.89 -26.38
C ALA A 48 46.95 3.74 -25.71
N ARG A 49 48.22 3.39 -25.95
CA ARG A 49 49.40 4.11 -25.41
C ARG A 49 49.53 4.10 -23.87
N TYR A 50 48.80 3.23 -23.19
CA TYR A 50 48.99 2.95 -21.76
C TYR A 50 49.23 1.46 -21.52
N TYR A 51 48.21 0.64 -21.78
CA TYR A 51 48.30 -0.82 -21.70
C TYR A 51 47.26 -1.43 -22.64
N GLU A 52 47.72 -2.25 -23.57
CA GLU A 52 46.90 -2.81 -24.66
C GLU A 52 46.92 -4.32 -24.61
N GLU A 53 45.90 -4.93 -23.99
CA GLU A 53 45.75 -6.38 -23.99
C GLU A 53 45.51 -6.90 -25.42
N PRO A 54 46.21 -7.97 -25.87
CA PRO A 54 45.97 -8.56 -27.18
C PRO A 54 44.54 -9.12 -27.23
N GLN A 55 43.82 -8.80 -28.31
CA GLN A 55 42.45 -9.28 -28.55
C GLN A 55 41.52 -8.98 -27.36
N PRO A 56 41.16 -7.71 -27.11
CA PRO A 56 40.28 -7.36 -26.01
C PRO A 56 38.90 -7.98 -26.22
N ILE A 57 38.48 -8.80 -25.26
CA ILE A 57 37.16 -9.46 -25.26
C ILE A 57 36.41 -9.14 -23.98
N ILE A 58 35.09 -9.25 -24.05
CA ILE A 58 34.19 -9.29 -22.91
C ILE A 58 33.92 -10.77 -22.62
N THR A 59 34.20 -11.21 -21.40
CA THR A 59 34.01 -12.59 -20.96
C THR A 59 32.92 -12.64 -19.89
N LEU A 60 31.94 -13.51 -20.08
CA LEU A 60 30.97 -13.91 -19.06
C LEU A 60 31.49 -15.16 -18.33
N HIS A 61 31.67 -15.05 -17.01
CA HIS A 61 32.05 -16.13 -16.12
C HIS A 61 30.80 -16.56 -15.34
N LEU A 62 30.25 -17.73 -15.68
CA LEU A 62 29.08 -18.29 -15.01
C LEU A 62 29.46 -18.91 -13.66
N ASN A 63 28.68 -18.62 -12.62
CA ASN A 63 28.90 -19.16 -11.29
C ASN A 63 28.35 -20.59 -11.16
N GLN A 64 29.24 -21.57 -11.22
CA GLN A 64 28.87 -22.99 -11.21
C GLN A 64 28.88 -23.63 -9.81
N PHE A 65 29.55 -23.01 -8.83
CA PHE A 65 29.88 -23.64 -7.55
C PHE A 65 29.15 -23.02 -6.36
N ALA A 66 28.71 -21.76 -6.43
CA ALA A 66 27.80 -21.25 -5.42
C ALA A 66 26.52 -22.09 -5.50
N GLU A 67 26.07 -22.63 -4.37
CA GLU A 67 24.70 -23.07 -4.26
C GLU A 67 23.83 -21.89 -4.69
N SER A 68 22.80 -22.14 -5.51
CA SER A 68 21.78 -21.11 -5.69
C SER A 68 21.36 -20.78 -4.27
N SER A 69 21.61 -19.55 -3.83
CA SER A 69 21.11 -19.15 -2.55
C SER A 69 19.61 -19.36 -2.65
N THR A 70 19.08 -20.38 -1.98
CA THR A 70 17.64 -20.56 -1.83
C THR A 70 17.05 -19.42 -1.01
N THR A 71 17.88 -18.48 -0.55
CA THR A 71 17.55 -17.16 -0.04
C THR A 71 17.33 -16.10 -1.14
N ASP A 72 17.15 -16.49 -2.40
CA ASP A 72 16.72 -15.62 -3.51
C ASP A 72 15.19 -15.56 -3.65
N ASP A 73 14.45 -15.69 -2.54
CA ASP A 73 13.20 -14.92 -2.45
C ASP A 73 13.65 -13.52 -2.02
N ALA A 74 13.99 -12.66 -3.00
CA ALA A 74 14.02 -11.23 -2.73
C ALA A 74 12.72 -10.92 -1.96
N ALA A 75 12.84 -10.38 -0.74
CA ALA A 75 11.70 -10.26 0.16
C ALA A 75 10.53 -9.63 -0.59
N ALA A 76 9.42 -10.36 -0.73
CA ALA A 76 8.31 -9.92 -1.57
C ALA A 76 7.62 -8.67 -0.98
N ILE A 77 7.87 -8.40 0.31
CA ILE A 77 7.46 -7.20 1.00
C ILE A 77 8.70 -6.55 1.61
N VAL A 78 9.00 -5.33 1.18
CA VAL A 78 10.13 -4.53 1.69
C VAL A 78 9.59 -3.28 2.38
N PRO A 79 9.59 -3.23 3.73
CA PRO A 79 9.24 -2.03 4.48
C PRO A 79 10.37 -0.99 4.43
N THR A 80 9.97 0.27 4.28
CA THR A 80 10.81 1.46 4.45
C THR A 80 9.91 2.63 4.85
N PHE A 81 10.41 3.86 4.83
CA PHE A 81 9.65 5.04 5.20
C PHE A 81 9.96 6.21 4.27
N TRP A 82 9.00 7.11 4.12
CA TRP A 82 9.12 8.33 3.34
C TRP A 82 8.28 9.42 4.00
N ASP A 83 8.89 10.58 4.29
CA ASP A 83 8.18 11.75 4.82
C ASP A 83 7.30 11.50 6.08
N ASN A 84 7.83 10.71 7.03
CA ASN A 84 7.15 10.24 8.25
C ASN A 84 5.99 9.26 8.02
N GLU A 85 5.80 8.77 6.79
CA GLU A 85 4.86 7.72 6.45
C GLU A 85 5.56 6.40 6.16
N GLY A 86 4.83 5.30 6.36
CA GLY A 86 5.33 4.00 5.97
C GLY A 86 5.32 3.88 4.46
N LEU A 87 6.39 3.32 3.88
CA LEU A 87 6.45 3.02 2.45
C LEU A 87 6.77 1.55 2.29
N VAL A 88 5.93 0.84 1.55
CA VAL A 88 6.08 -0.61 1.35
C VAL A 88 6.24 -0.90 -0.13
N TYR A 89 7.38 -1.49 -0.50
CA TYR A 89 7.55 -2.07 -1.82
C TYR A 89 7.06 -3.51 -1.81
N LEU A 90 6.23 -3.85 -2.79
CA LEU A 90 5.58 -5.14 -2.93
C LEU A 90 5.99 -5.76 -4.26
N ALA A 91 6.49 -6.99 -4.24
CA ALA A 91 6.67 -7.76 -5.46
C ALA A 91 5.31 -7.98 -6.15
N ARG A 92 5.34 -8.27 -7.46
CA ARG A 92 4.10 -8.64 -8.15
C ARG A 92 3.64 -10.00 -7.61
N PRO A 93 2.35 -10.22 -7.36
CA PRO A 93 1.91 -11.51 -6.84
C PRO A 93 2.22 -12.68 -7.78
N THR A 94 2.38 -12.41 -9.08
CA THR A 94 2.81 -13.38 -10.09
C THR A 94 4.24 -13.89 -9.92
N GLU A 95 5.07 -13.17 -9.16
CA GLU A 95 6.49 -13.46 -8.91
C GLU A 95 6.71 -14.13 -7.55
N VAL A 96 5.69 -14.16 -6.70
CA VAL A 96 5.76 -14.71 -5.35
C VAL A 96 5.42 -16.20 -5.36
N ARG A 97 6.12 -16.99 -4.55
CA ARG A 97 5.92 -18.45 -4.45
C ARG A 97 4.90 -18.87 -3.39
N GLY A 98 4.76 -18.08 -2.33
CA GLY A 98 3.87 -18.35 -1.20
C GLY A 98 3.41 -17.07 -0.55
N ALA A 99 2.28 -17.13 0.16
CA ALA A 99 1.72 -15.96 0.80
C ALA A 99 2.71 -15.30 1.78
N GLN A 100 2.80 -13.98 1.76
CA GLN A 100 3.61 -13.20 2.68
C GLN A 100 2.75 -12.11 3.33
N ARG A 101 3.11 -11.73 4.56
CA ARG A 101 2.36 -10.77 5.38
C ARG A 101 3.32 -9.82 6.09
N LEU A 102 2.96 -8.54 6.13
CA LEU A 102 3.64 -7.53 6.92
C LEU A 102 2.64 -6.78 7.82
N PRO A 103 2.76 -6.89 9.15
CA PRO A 103 2.03 -6.03 10.09
C PRO A 103 2.35 -4.56 9.87
N LEU A 104 1.32 -3.72 9.84
CA LEU A 104 1.46 -2.27 9.65
C LEU A 104 1.21 -1.54 10.98
N MET A 105 0.02 -1.69 11.54
CA MET A 105 -0.34 -1.07 12.81
C MET A 105 -1.54 -1.76 13.44
N GLU A 106 -1.81 -1.43 14.70
CA GLU A 106 -3.08 -1.68 15.34
C GLU A 106 -3.82 -0.35 15.47
N ILE A 107 -5.10 -0.32 15.08
CA ILE A 107 -5.94 0.87 15.11
C ILE A 107 -7.38 0.49 15.36
N ALA A 108 -8.05 1.21 16.27
CA ALA A 108 -9.48 1.05 16.54
C ALA A 108 -9.89 -0.42 16.80
N ASN A 109 -9.09 -1.15 17.58
CA ASN A 109 -9.25 -2.58 17.90
C ASN A 109 -9.09 -3.54 16.71
N PHE A 110 -8.41 -3.13 15.63
CA PHE A 110 -8.00 -3.99 14.53
C PHE A 110 -6.48 -4.01 14.37
N ALA A 111 -5.89 -5.20 14.24
CA ALA A 111 -4.56 -5.36 13.68
C ALA A 111 -4.63 -5.32 12.15
N LEU A 112 -3.98 -4.32 11.56
CA LEU A 112 -3.88 -4.10 10.13
C LEU A 112 -2.56 -4.65 9.58
N SER A 113 -2.64 -5.38 8.48
CA SER A 113 -1.46 -5.84 7.74
C SER A 113 -1.70 -5.81 6.24
N VAL A 114 -0.63 -5.69 5.46
CA VAL A 114 -0.65 -5.98 4.02
C VAL A 114 -0.23 -7.42 3.78
N GLU A 115 -0.89 -8.08 2.84
CA GLU A 115 -0.62 -9.46 2.41
C GLU A 115 -0.43 -9.52 0.90
N ILE A 116 0.52 -10.34 0.44
CA ILE A 116 0.66 -10.72 -0.97
C ILE A 116 0.38 -12.21 -1.09
N HIS A 117 -0.49 -12.58 -2.04
CA HIS A 117 -0.89 -13.96 -2.30
C HIS A 117 -0.61 -14.32 -3.76
N PRO A 118 0.09 -15.44 -4.02
CA PRO A 118 0.43 -15.85 -5.38
C PRO A 118 -0.82 -16.22 -6.19
N LYS A 119 -0.63 -16.42 -7.50
CA LYS A 119 -1.68 -16.91 -8.41
C LYS A 119 -2.34 -18.19 -7.88
N GLY A 120 -3.68 -18.19 -7.80
CA GLY A 120 -4.45 -19.32 -7.25
C GLY A 120 -4.20 -19.61 -5.76
N GLY A 121 -3.46 -18.73 -5.06
CA GLY A 121 -3.12 -18.88 -3.65
C GLY A 121 -4.35 -18.89 -2.76
N LYS A 122 -4.32 -19.68 -1.68
CA LYS A 122 -5.40 -19.71 -0.69
C LYS A 122 -5.23 -18.58 0.32
N VAL A 123 -6.34 -17.93 0.63
CA VAL A 123 -6.43 -16.81 1.56
C VAL A 123 -7.36 -17.24 2.69
N ASP A 124 -6.79 -17.62 3.82
CA ASP A 124 -7.57 -17.96 5.00
C ASP A 124 -8.18 -16.70 5.63
N VAL A 125 -9.42 -16.83 6.11
CA VAL A 125 -10.21 -15.75 6.69
C VAL A 125 -10.99 -16.32 7.87
N GLU A 126 -10.91 -15.68 9.03
CA GLU A 126 -11.76 -16.06 10.16
C GLU A 126 -13.00 -15.15 10.21
N PRO A 127 -14.10 -15.59 10.85
CA PRO A 127 -15.27 -14.74 11.05
C PRO A 127 -14.88 -13.40 11.70
N GLY A 128 -15.34 -12.29 11.10
CA GLY A 128 -15.02 -10.94 11.55
C GLY A 128 -13.73 -10.34 10.99
N HIS A 129 -12.91 -11.11 10.26
CA HIS A 129 -11.77 -10.55 9.54
C HIS A 129 -12.24 -9.74 8.32
N GLY A 130 -11.76 -8.49 8.22
CA GLY A 130 -11.95 -7.66 7.04
C GLY A 130 -10.85 -7.87 6.00
N ILE A 131 -11.22 -7.81 4.72
CA ILE A 131 -10.31 -7.86 3.58
C ILE A 131 -10.64 -6.71 2.63
N LYS A 132 -9.65 -5.86 2.38
CA LYS A 132 -9.71 -4.86 1.31
C LYS A 132 -8.62 -5.14 0.28
N VAL A 133 -9.01 -5.54 -0.93
CA VAL A 133 -8.06 -5.82 -2.01
C VAL A 133 -7.41 -4.51 -2.46
N LEU A 134 -6.11 -4.54 -2.72
CA LEU A 134 -5.35 -3.43 -3.29
C LEU A 134 -4.95 -3.67 -4.75
N TYR A 135 -4.73 -4.92 -5.14
CA TYR A 135 -4.38 -5.34 -6.50
C TYR A 135 -4.80 -6.81 -6.72
N GLY A 136 -5.16 -7.15 -7.95
CA GLY A 136 -5.71 -8.44 -8.33
C GLY A 136 -7.13 -8.64 -7.79
N SER A 137 -7.45 -9.89 -7.46
CA SER A 137 -8.74 -10.22 -6.85
C SER A 137 -8.67 -11.48 -6.00
N VAL A 138 -9.63 -11.61 -5.08
CA VAL A 138 -9.89 -12.84 -4.33
C VAL A 138 -11.34 -13.25 -4.51
N SER A 139 -11.62 -14.55 -4.47
CA SER A 139 -12.98 -15.08 -4.61
C SER A 139 -13.24 -16.25 -3.68
N ASP A 140 -14.48 -16.38 -3.21
CA ASP A 140 -14.98 -17.58 -2.53
C ASP A 140 -15.69 -18.56 -3.48
N GLY A 141 -15.63 -18.30 -4.80
CA GLY A 141 -16.31 -19.07 -5.84
C GLY A 141 -17.71 -18.58 -6.17
N GLN A 142 -18.30 -17.69 -5.37
CA GLN A 142 -19.56 -17.00 -5.68
C GLN A 142 -19.33 -15.53 -5.94
N ASP A 143 -18.62 -14.87 -5.02
CA ASP A 143 -18.32 -13.45 -5.08
C ASP A 143 -16.84 -13.24 -5.40
N VAL A 144 -16.55 -12.20 -6.20
CA VAL A 144 -15.19 -11.76 -6.52
C VAL A 144 -14.98 -10.38 -5.94
N ARG A 145 -13.93 -10.23 -5.12
CA ARG A 145 -13.52 -8.96 -4.53
C ARG A 145 -12.29 -8.45 -5.25
N SER A 146 -12.32 -7.20 -5.68
CA SER A 146 -11.20 -6.49 -6.30
C SER A 146 -11.04 -5.10 -5.69
N ALA A 147 -9.99 -4.38 -6.07
CA ALA A 147 -9.66 -3.09 -5.47
C ALA A 147 -10.78 -2.05 -5.58
N LEU A 148 -11.48 -1.99 -6.71
CA LEU A 148 -12.57 -1.03 -6.98
C LEU A 148 -13.82 -1.75 -7.51
N GLY A 149 -14.10 -2.95 -6.99
CA GLY A 149 -15.15 -3.84 -7.50
C GLY A 149 -16.58 -3.54 -7.01
N VAL A 150 -16.74 -2.66 -6.03
CA VAL A 150 -18.04 -2.24 -5.52
C VAL A 150 -18.75 -1.40 -6.57
N ALA A 151 -20.06 -1.60 -6.73
CA ALA A 151 -20.85 -0.76 -7.64
C ALA A 151 -20.73 0.72 -7.23
N PRO A 152 -20.90 1.69 -8.15
CA PRO A 152 -20.73 3.10 -7.83
C PRO A 152 -21.60 3.57 -6.64
N PHE A 153 -21.14 4.63 -5.97
CA PHE A 153 -21.89 5.28 -4.90
C PHE A 153 -23.36 5.55 -5.30
N PRO A 154 -24.35 5.26 -4.43
CA PRO A 154 -24.25 5.08 -2.97
C PRO A 154 -24.06 3.64 -2.47
N GLU A 155 -23.73 2.67 -3.34
CA GLU A 155 -23.63 1.27 -2.91
C GLU A 155 -22.55 1.07 -1.83
N ILE A 156 -22.86 0.22 -0.84
CA ILE A 156 -21.92 -0.21 0.21
C ILE A 156 -21.91 -1.73 0.34
N VAL A 157 -20.76 -2.29 0.69
CA VAL A 157 -20.61 -3.74 0.90
C VAL A 157 -19.71 -4.03 2.10
N PRO A 158 -19.92 -5.15 2.81
CA PRO A 158 -19.02 -5.56 3.89
C PRO A 158 -17.65 -5.97 3.34
N VAL A 159 -16.58 -5.53 4.01
CA VAL A 159 -15.22 -6.04 3.76
C VAL A 159 -14.97 -7.39 4.45
N THR A 160 -15.87 -7.85 5.32
CA THR A 160 -15.82 -9.19 5.91
C THR A 160 -16.28 -10.27 4.94
N SER A 161 -15.80 -11.50 5.09
CA SER A 161 -16.26 -12.67 4.33
C SER A 161 -17.08 -13.60 5.21
N ASN A 162 -18.15 -14.17 4.65
CA ASN A 162 -18.87 -15.29 5.27
C ASN A 162 -18.15 -16.63 5.04
N ASN A 163 -17.26 -16.68 4.04
CA ASN A 163 -16.44 -17.83 3.71
C ASN A 163 -15.08 -17.72 4.40
N THR A 164 -14.62 -18.82 4.97
CA THR A 164 -13.36 -18.87 5.72
C THR A 164 -12.13 -19.10 4.84
N MET A 165 -12.33 -19.34 3.55
CA MET A 165 -11.26 -19.57 2.60
C MET A 165 -11.62 -18.90 1.27
N LEU A 166 -10.78 -17.98 0.84
CA LEU A 166 -10.84 -17.38 -0.49
C LEU A 166 -9.67 -17.91 -1.33
N THR A 167 -9.76 -17.69 -2.64
CA THR A 167 -8.70 -18.00 -3.60
C THR A 167 -8.32 -16.73 -4.34
N ALA A 168 -7.03 -16.41 -4.36
CA ALA A 168 -6.49 -15.32 -5.15
C ALA A 168 -6.61 -15.62 -6.65
N ASN A 169 -6.69 -14.58 -7.47
CA ASN A 169 -6.85 -14.70 -8.92
C ASN A 169 -5.80 -15.62 -9.55
N GLU A 170 -6.23 -16.50 -10.46
CA GLU A 170 -5.37 -17.48 -11.14
C GLU A 170 -4.31 -16.86 -12.07
N GLU A 171 -4.57 -15.64 -12.57
CA GLU A 171 -3.66 -14.95 -13.50
C GLU A 171 -2.76 -13.95 -12.79
N ASN A 172 -3.33 -13.15 -11.88
CA ASN A 172 -2.64 -11.99 -11.30
C ASN A 172 -2.27 -12.17 -9.82
N GLY A 173 -2.80 -13.19 -9.13
CA GLY A 173 -2.75 -13.28 -7.67
C GLY A 173 -3.48 -12.13 -6.99
N ALA A 174 -3.07 -11.77 -5.77
CA ALA A 174 -3.68 -10.65 -5.04
C ALA A 174 -2.70 -9.94 -4.09
N ILE A 175 -2.90 -8.65 -3.91
CA ILE A 175 -2.40 -7.85 -2.78
C ILE A 175 -3.61 -7.35 -2.01
N LEU A 176 -3.64 -7.50 -0.69
CA LEU A 176 -4.76 -7.08 0.13
C LEU A 176 -4.32 -6.50 1.48
N LEU A 177 -5.18 -5.66 2.03
CA LEU A 177 -5.18 -5.27 3.43
C LEU A 177 -6.06 -6.23 4.22
N ARG A 178 -5.54 -6.67 5.36
CA ARG A 178 -6.22 -7.52 6.33
C ARG A 178 -6.49 -6.73 7.59
N LEU A 179 -7.74 -6.76 8.05
CA LEU A 179 -8.19 -6.21 9.33
C LEU A 179 -8.58 -7.38 10.25
N VAL A 180 -7.76 -7.65 11.28
CA VAL A 180 -8.02 -8.70 12.28
C VAL A 180 -8.52 -8.04 13.57
N PRO A 181 -9.73 -8.36 14.06
CA PRO A 181 -10.17 -7.89 15.36
C PRO A 181 -9.22 -8.37 16.47
N ILE A 182 -8.75 -7.46 17.31
CA ILE A 182 -7.87 -7.76 18.47
C ILE A 182 -8.54 -7.50 19.81
N ALA A 183 -9.73 -6.91 19.80
CA ALA A 183 -10.60 -6.70 20.95
C ALA A 183 -12.06 -6.59 20.48
N GLU A 184 -12.98 -6.52 21.44
CA GLU A 184 -14.40 -6.31 21.14
C GLU A 184 -14.63 -4.96 20.42
N THR A 185 -15.68 -4.91 19.60
CA THR A 185 -16.11 -3.69 18.93
C THR A 185 -16.42 -2.61 19.95
N ALA A 186 -15.82 -1.43 19.79
CA ALA A 186 -15.97 -0.30 20.69
C ALA A 186 -16.05 1.03 19.93
N THR A 187 -16.54 2.04 20.62
CA THR A 187 -16.56 3.45 20.21
C THR A 187 -15.78 4.29 21.22
N TRP A 188 -15.30 5.46 20.81
CA TRP A 188 -14.45 6.32 21.64
C TRP A 188 -14.94 7.75 21.67
N LYS A 189 -14.93 8.35 22.87
CA LYS A 189 -15.40 9.72 23.08
C LYS A 189 -14.61 10.77 22.32
N THR A 190 -13.32 10.54 22.09
CA THR A 190 -12.42 11.47 21.40
C THR A 190 -11.39 10.70 20.57
N ALA A 191 -10.80 11.36 19.56
CA ALA A 191 -9.76 10.78 18.70
C ALA A 191 -8.56 10.24 19.50
N GLN A 192 -8.14 10.91 20.57
CA GLN A 192 -7.01 10.49 21.41
C GLN A 192 -7.27 9.24 22.24
N LYS A 193 -8.54 8.81 22.36
CA LYS A 193 -8.92 7.58 23.04
C LYS A 193 -8.98 6.39 22.09
N VAL A 194 -8.95 6.62 20.78
CA VAL A 194 -8.86 5.55 19.79
C VAL A 194 -7.50 4.86 19.97
N PRO A 195 -7.47 3.53 20.21
CA PRO A 195 -6.23 2.81 20.40
C PRO A 195 -5.46 2.77 19.09
N VAL A 196 -4.18 3.15 19.17
CA VAL A 196 -3.23 3.15 18.07
C VAL A 196 -1.92 2.58 18.59
N ARG A 197 -1.32 1.64 17.86
CA ARG A 197 0.03 1.13 18.09
C ARG A 197 0.70 0.85 16.76
N THR A 198 1.85 1.46 16.50
CA THR A 198 2.61 1.13 15.30
C THR A 198 3.31 -0.21 15.47
N THR A 199 3.05 -1.16 14.56
CA THR A 199 3.72 -2.47 14.54
C THR A 199 4.66 -2.62 13.34
N PHE A 200 4.79 -1.57 12.52
CA PHE A 200 5.58 -1.54 11.31
C PHE A 200 7.07 -1.57 11.63
N ASP A 201 7.74 -2.66 11.26
CA ASP A 201 9.15 -2.89 11.57
C ASP A 201 10.06 -2.55 10.39
N THR A 202 10.92 -1.56 10.58
CA THR A 202 11.99 -1.15 9.65
C THR A 202 13.39 -1.39 10.22
N SER A 203 13.51 -2.17 11.28
CA SER A 203 14.80 -2.45 11.94
C SER A 203 15.81 -3.14 11.02
N ASN A 204 15.32 -3.91 10.04
CA ASN A 204 16.12 -4.57 9.01
C ASN A 204 16.92 -3.60 8.12
N ILE A 205 16.46 -2.36 7.96
CA ILE A 205 17.16 -1.28 7.23
C ILE A 205 17.85 -0.29 8.19
N GLY A 206 17.91 -0.61 9.48
CA GLY A 206 18.58 0.21 10.50
C GLY A 206 17.86 1.52 10.84
N VAL A 207 16.56 1.61 10.57
CA VAL A 207 15.75 2.79 10.86
C VAL A 207 14.65 2.44 11.85
N ASN A 208 14.41 3.33 12.82
CA ASN A 208 13.26 3.23 13.72
C ASN A 208 12.11 4.05 13.14
N PHE A 209 11.06 3.39 12.70
CA PHE A 209 9.83 4.04 12.28
C PHE A 209 9.12 4.65 13.51
N PRO A 210 8.61 5.89 13.45
CA PRO A 210 7.98 6.54 14.59
C PRO A 210 6.61 5.91 14.92
N GLU A 211 6.19 6.07 16.18
CA GLU A 211 4.81 5.81 16.56
C GLU A 211 3.88 6.80 15.84
N LEU A 212 2.83 6.25 15.23
CA LEU A 212 1.80 7.02 14.54
C LEU A 212 0.74 7.42 15.56
N GLN A 213 0.17 8.60 15.38
CA GLN A 213 -0.87 9.12 16.27
C GLN A 213 -1.78 10.08 15.50
N PHE A 214 -3.04 10.15 15.94
CA PHE A 214 -3.97 11.14 15.40
C PHE A 214 -3.49 12.55 15.74
N ARG A 215 -3.37 13.38 14.71
CA ARG A 215 -3.11 14.81 14.80
C ARG A 215 -4.36 15.57 14.40
N LYS A 216 -4.65 16.64 15.13
CA LYS A 216 -5.82 17.45 14.80
C LYS A 216 -5.56 18.14 13.47
N VAL A 217 -6.55 18.15 12.58
CA VAL A 217 -6.34 18.68 11.23
C VAL A 217 -5.89 20.14 11.26
N GLU A 218 -6.39 20.96 12.18
CA GLU A 218 -5.96 22.36 12.34
C GLU A 218 -4.46 22.56 12.62
N GLU A 219 -3.76 21.52 13.09
CA GLU A 219 -2.32 21.54 13.38
C GLU A 219 -1.47 21.16 12.16
N LEU A 220 -2.10 20.64 11.11
CA LEU A 220 -1.43 20.25 9.87
C LEU A 220 -1.24 21.47 8.97
N TRP A 221 -0.16 21.46 8.19
CA TRP A 221 0.22 22.61 7.35
C TRP A 221 -0.86 23.00 6.32
N TRP A 222 -1.74 22.05 5.96
CA TRP A 222 -2.87 22.23 5.04
C TRP A 222 -4.22 22.44 5.73
N GLY A 223 -4.29 22.36 7.07
CA GLY A 223 -5.56 22.27 7.81
C GLY A 223 -6.11 23.59 8.35
N ALA A 224 -5.61 24.74 7.89
CA ALA A 224 -6.00 26.06 8.40
C ALA A 224 -7.53 26.32 8.39
N GLY A 225 -8.27 25.69 7.47
CA GLY A 225 -9.74 25.80 7.36
C GLY A 225 -10.53 25.04 8.43
N PHE A 226 -9.89 24.17 9.22
CA PHE A 226 -10.54 23.27 10.18
C PHE A 226 -10.34 23.69 11.64
N LYS A 227 -10.12 25.00 11.88
CA LYS A 227 -9.87 25.51 13.22
C LYS A 227 -11.04 25.21 14.17
N GLY A 228 -10.73 24.58 15.30
CA GLY A 228 -11.70 24.20 16.34
C GLY A 228 -12.57 23.00 15.98
N VAL A 229 -12.39 22.38 14.81
CA VAL A 229 -13.17 21.23 14.37
C VAL A 229 -12.65 19.94 15.01
N ASP A 230 -13.55 19.07 15.48
CA ASP A 230 -13.21 17.75 16.02
C ASP A 230 -12.93 16.76 14.87
N PHE A 231 -11.89 17.06 14.10
CA PHE A 231 -11.46 16.34 12.91
C PHE A 231 -9.96 16.08 12.97
N TYR A 232 -9.57 14.82 12.87
CA TYR A 232 -8.18 14.38 13.02
C TYR A 232 -7.78 13.48 11.87
N ASN A 233 -6.48 13.50 11.57
CA ASN A 233 -5.83 12.65 10.59
C ASN A 233 -4.70 11.88 11.26
N LEU A 234 -4.51 10.64 10.84
CA LEU A 234 -3.35 9.83 11.12
C LEU A 234 -2.75 9.41 9.78
N SER A 235 -1.53 9.86 9.54
CA SER A 235 -0.72 9.52 8.36
C SER A 235 -0.47 8.02 8.30
N GLY A 236 -0.41 7.44 7.11
CA GLY A 236 -0.44 5.98 6.99
C GLY A 236 0.69 5.42 6.14
N PHE A 237 0.30 4.68 5.11
CA PHE A 237 1.19 3.80 4.37
C PHE A 237 0.99 3.94 2.86
N SER A 238 2.10 4.15 2.14
CA SER A 238 2.15 4.10 0.68
C SER A 238 2.58 2.72 0.21
N PHE A 239 1.92 2.19 -0.81
CA PHE A 239 2.25 0.90 -1.43
C PHE A 239 2.71 1.10 -2.87
N ARG A 240 3.83 0.47 -3.24
CA ARG A 240 4.40 0.55 -4.59
C ARG A 240 4.88 -0.82 -5.05
N PHE A 241 4.84 -1.07 -6.35
CA PHE A 241 5.49 -2.28 -6.87
C PHE A 241 7.01 -2.19 -6.72
N GLN A 242 7.65 -3.34 -6.48
CA GLN A 242 9.09 -3.42 -6.26
C GLN A 242 9.90 -3.29 -7.56
N ASP A 243 9.40 -3.78 -8.69
CA ASP A 243 10.10 -3.79 -9.97
C ASP A 243 10.20 -2.39 -10.58
N ASP A 244 9.09 -1.67 -10.69
CA ASP A 244 8.98 -0.40 -11.42
C ASP A 244 8.69 0.82 -10.53
N LYS A 245 8.47 0.59 -9.23
CA LYS A 245 8.13 1.62 -8.21
C LYS A 245 6.80 2.33 -8.48
N THR A 246 5.97 1.78 -9.35
CA THR A 246 4.64 2.30 -9.66
C THR A 246 3.78 2.28 -8.39
N HIS A 247 3.11 3.40 -8.12
CA HIS A 247 2.20 3.55 -6.99
C HIS A 247 0.98 2.62 -7.16
N ILE A 248 0.60 1.91 -6.09
CA ILE A 248 -0.58 1.06 -6.07
C ILE A 248 -1.71 1.82 -5.39
N ALA A 249 -1.51 2.11 -4.10
CA ALA A 249 -2.44 2.86 -3.28
C ALA A 249 -1.69 3.53 -2.13
N HIS A 250 -2.30 4.57 -1.58
CA HIS A 250 -1.93 5.16 -0.31
C HIS A 250 -3.09 4.97 0.67
N ILE A 251 -2.79 4.69 1.94
CA ILE A 251 -3.81 4.65 3.00
C ILE A 251 -3.49 5.65 4.10
N GLN A 252 -4.53 6.24 4.64
CA GLN A 252 -4.49 7.10 5.83
C GLN A 252 -5.78 6.94 6.63
N PHE A 253 -5.79 7.43 7.86
CA PHE A 253 -6.90 7.24 8.78
C PHE A 253 -7.40 8.56 9.31
N TRP A 254 -8.68 8.58 9.66
CA TRP A 254 -9.37 9.81 10.02
C TRP A 254 -10.35 9.57 11.16
N THR A 255 -10.63 10.62 11.91
CA THR A 255 -11.73 10.62 12.88
C THR A 255 -12.56 11.88 12.78
N ALA A 256 -13.87 11.77 12.95
CA ALA A 256 -14.79 12.90 12.97
C ALA A 256 -15.72 12.79 14.18
N GLY A 257 -15.85 13.88 14.92
CA GLY A 257 -16.81 13.99 16.02
C GLY A 257 -18.26 14.19 15.57
N THR A 258 -19.14 14.37 16.55
CA THR A 258 -20.57 14.59 16.35
C THR A 258 -20.85 15.76 15.40
N ASN A 259 -21.64 15.51 14.35
CA ASN A 259 -22.09 16.47 13.34
C ASN A 259 -20.96 17.19 12.57
N VAL A 260 -19.74 16.67 12.64
CA VAL A 260 -18.58 17.31 11.99
C VAL A 260 -18.67 17.17 10.47
N ASP A 261 -18.63 18.30 9.77
CA ASP A 261 -18.38 18.36 8.33
C ASP A 261 -16.86 18.25 8.10
N CYS A 262 -16.41 17.18 7.43
CA CYS A 262 -14.99 16.96 7.17
C CYS A 262 -14.46 17.75 5.95
N GLY A 263 -15.23 18.71 5.47
CA GLY A 263 -14.89 19.61 4.37
C GLY A 263 -15.41 19.07 3.03
N VAL A 264 -16.23 19.87 2.36
CA VAL A 264 -16.72 19.57 1.00
C VAL A 264 -15.59 19.81 0.00
N HIS A 265 -15.23 18.78 -0.77
CA HIS A 265 -14.14 18.81 -1.75
C HIS A 265 -14.42 17.93 -2.96
N ASN A 266 -13.57 18.01 -4.00
CA ASN A 266 -13.73 17.27 -5.26
C ASN A 266 -12.41 16.81 -5.88
N HIS A 267 -11.33 16.78 -5.10
CA HIS A 267 -9.99 16.33 -5.53
C HIS A 267 -9.41 17.01 -6.79
N GLY A 268 -9.86 18.22 -7.15
CA GLY A 268 -9.46 18.89 -8.40
C GLY A 268 -7.95 19.13 -8.61
N GLY A 269 -7.10 18.87 -7.60
CA GLY A 269 -5.64 18.92 -7.69
C GLY A 269 -4.91 17.57 -7.58
N ASN A 270 -5.62 16.47 -7.31
CA ASN A 270 -5.01 15.18 -6.95
C ASN A 270 -5.40 14.07 -7.92
N MET A 271 -4.52 13.10 -8.17
CA MET A 271 -4.78 12.02 -9.13
C MET A 271 -4.91 10.66 -8.43
N PHE A 272 -6.07 10.38 -7.84
CA PHE A 272 -6.39 9.09 -7.23
C PHE A 272 -7.89 8.73 -7.33
N GLU A 273 -8.19 7.44 -7.21
CA GLU A 273 -9.53 6.87 -7.01
C GLU A 273 -9.69 6.48 -5.53
N GLU A 274 -10.54 7.18 -4.77
CA GLU A 274 -10.67 6.96 -3.32
C GLU A 274 -11.91 6.15 -2.93
N VAL A 275 -11.71 5.26 -1.96
CA VAL A 275 -12.78 4.59 -1.23
C VAL A 275 -12.44 4.57 0.24
N HIS A 276 -13.46 4.46 1.09
CA HIS A 276 -13.31 4.45 2.53
C HIS A 276 -13.83 3.15 3.13
N VAL A 277 -13.13 2.65 4.14
CA VAL A 277 -13.58 1.56 5.01
C VAL A 277 -13.81 2.12 6.41
N CYS A 278 -15.03 2.02 6.92
CA CYS A 278 -15.32 2.43 8.29
C CYS A 278 -14.78 1.39 9.28
N LEU A 279 -14.04 1.83 10.30
CA LEU A 279 -13.51 0.97 11.36
C LEU A 279 -14.38 1.03 12.62
N SER A 280 -14.92 2.21 12.93
CA SER A 280 -15.87 2.41 14.03
C SER A 280 -16.81 3.56 13.72
N LEU A 281 -18.09 3.37 13.96
CA LEU A 281 -19.15 4.32 13.66
C LEU A 281 -19.67 4.95 14.97
N GLY A 282 -18.82 5.71 15.65
CA GLY A 282 -19.13 6.31 16.95
C GLY A 282 -20.26 7.34 16.89
N THR A 283 -20.42 8.00 15.75
CA THR A 283 -21.49 8.97 15.55
C THR A 283 -22.81 8.33 15.09
N ARG A 284 -22.92 7.00 15.06
CA ARG A 284 -24.11 6.18 14.71
C ARG A 284 -24.53 6.21 13.25
N ASP A 285 -24.64 7.39 12.65
CA ASP A 285 -25.12 7.62 11.30
C ASP A 285 -24.14 8.44 10.45
N GLY A 286 -22.86 8.47 10.84
CA GLY A 286 -21.79 9.04 10.01
C GLY A 286 -21.53 8.24 8.73
N GLY A 287 -20.90 8.89 7.75
CA GLY A 287 -20.58 8.25 6.47
C GLY A 287 -20.33 9.24 5.34
N MET A 288 -20.48 8.78 4.10
CA MET A 288 -20.16 9.57 2.91
C MET A 288 -21.39 10.33 2.39
N SER A 289 -21.17 11.59 2.04
CA SER A 289 -22.16 12.48 1.44
C SER A 289 -21.66 12.98 0.08
N ARG A 290 -22.46 12.81 -0.97
CA ARG A 290 -22.22 13.33 -2.31
C ARG A 290 -23.23 14.42 -2.64
N LEU A 291 -22.78 15.55 -3.18
CA LEU A 291 -23.65 16.66 -3.58
C LEU A 291 -24.65 16.19 -4.65
N GLU A 292 -25.91 16.56 -4.47
CA GLU A 292 -26.94 16.39 -5.50
C GLU A 292 -26.85 17.57 -6.49
N GLY A 293 -26.21 17.32 -7.63
CA GLY A 293 -25.94 18.33 -8.67
C GLY A 293 -24.45 18.69 -8.78
N ASP A 294 -24.13 19.67 -9.63
CA ASP A 294 -22.75 19.96 -10.04
C ASP A 294 -22.17 21.25 -9.42
N GLU A 295 -23.02 22.15 -8.91
CA GLU A 295 -22.60 23.44 -8.37
C GLU A 295 -22.64 23.44 -6.83
N TYR A 296 -21.47 23.58 -6.22
CA TYR A 296 -21.34 23.78 -4.77
C TYR A 296 -21.33 25.27 -4.43
N ASP A 297 -22.26 25.70 -3.58
CA ASP A 297 -22.27 27.05 -3.01
C ASP A 297 -21.85 26.99 -1.53
N PRO A 298 -20.64 27.43 -1.15
CA PRO A 298 -20.18 27.39 0.24
C PRO A 298 -21.03 28.25 1.18
N ASN A 299 -21.81 29.21 0.66
CA ASN A 299 -22.69 30.08 1.43
C ASN A 299 -24.18 29.73 1.27
N GLY A 300 -24.47 28.73 0.44
CA GLY A 300 -25.82 28.36 0.02
C GLY A 300 -26.35 27.10 0.69
N LYS A 301 -27.61 26.78 0.37
CA LYS A 301 -28.21 25.50 0.76
C LYS A 301 -27.85 24.44 -0.27
N ASN A 302 -26.95 23.54 0.11
CA ASN A 302 -26.57 22.38 -0.68
C ASN A 302 -27.39 21.15 -0.22
N SER A 303 -27.78 20.30 -1.17
CA SER A 303 -28.40 19.00 -0.89
C SER A 303 -27.38 17.90 -1.13
N PHE A 304 -27.32 16.92 -0.23
CA PHE A 304 -26.38 15.82 -0.31
C PHE A 304 -27.12 14.48 -0.20
N GLU A 305 -26.83 13.58 -1.12
CA GLU A 305 -27.14 12.16 -0.98
C GLU A 305 -26.16 11.56 0.02
N HIS A 306 -26.67 10.98 1.10
CA HIS A 306 -25.87 10.48 2.21
C HIS A 306 -26.06 8.97 2.40
N VAL A 307 -24.96 8.27 2.60
CA VAL A 307 -24.96 6.87 3.01
C VAL A 307 -24.13 6.72 4.29
N SER A 308 -24.77 6.18 5.33
CA SER A 308 -24.03 5.81 6.54
C SER A 308 -23.24 4.53 6.27
N ILE A 309 -21.99 4.49 6.74
CA ILE A 309 -21.08 3.36 6.49
C ILE A 309 -20.84 2.59 7.80
N PRO A 310 -21.44 1.40 7.98
CA PRO A 310 -21.22 0.60 9.19
C PRO A 310 -19.77 0.15 9.35
N PRO A 311 -19.33 -0.21 10.57
CA PRO A 311 -18.02 -0.80 10.79
C PRO A 311 -17.77 -2.01 9.88
N LEU A 312 -16.58 -2.08 9.29
CA LEU A 312 -16.17 -3.07 8.29
C LEU A 312 -17.03 -3.08 7.01
N TYR A 313 -17.58 -1.93 6.63
CA TYR A 313 -18.14 -1.71 5.29
C TYR A 313 -17.28 -0.73 4.52
N GLU A 314 -17.30 -0.89 3.21
CA GLU A 314 -16.77 0.06 2.25
C GLU A 314 -17.86 0.58 1.32
N HIS A 315 -17.65 1.77 0.75
CA HIS A 315 -18.52 2.33 -0.26
C HIS A 315 -17.93 2.20 -1.67
N GLY A 316 -18.81 2.26 -2.66
CA GLY A 316 -18.48 2.37 -4.08
C GLY A 316 -17.80 3.67 -4.47
N GLY A 317 -17.08 3.65 -5.60
CA GLY A 317 -16.42 4.85 -6.12
C GLY A 317 -17.40 6.01 -6.38
N ILE A 318 -17.04 7.20 -5.91
CA ILE A 318 -17.86 8.44 -5.99
C ILE A 318 -17.57 9.24 -7.27
N TRP A 319 -16.41 9.04 -7.91
CA TRP A 319 -15.99 9.76 -9.10
C TRP A 319 -16.90 9.50 -10.32
N TYR A 320 -16.86 10.43 -11.27
CA TYR A 320 -17.58 10.29 -12.53
C TYR A 320 -16.95 9.21 -13.42
N ARG A 321 -17.79 8.45 -14.11
CA ARG A 321 -17.38 7.35 -15.00
C ARG A 321 -17.93 7.54 -16.41
N ASP A 322 -17.17 7.07 -17.40
CA ASP A 322 -17.65 6.98 -18.78
C ASP A 322 -18.64 5.80 -18.95
N SER A 323 -19.18 5.62 -20.16
CA SER A 323 -20.12 4.53 -20.47
C SER A 323 -19.54 3.12 -20.32
N ASN A 324 -18.21 2.99 -20.21
CA ASN A 324 -17.51 1.73 -20.02
C ASN A 324 -17.10 1.53 -18.56
N GLY A 325 -17.46 2.45 -17.67
CA GLY A 325 -17.12 2.41 -16.25
C GLY A 325 -15.72 2.95 -15.91
N ASN A 326 -14.97 3.50 -16.87
CA ASN A 326 -13.65 4.07 -16.59
C ASN A 326 -13.77 5.44 -15.92
N PRO A 327 -12.83 5.84 -15.04
CA PRO A 327 -12.83 7.18 -14.45
C PRO A 327 -12.73 8.27 -15.52
N ILE A 328 -13.63 9.25 -15.47
CA ILE A 328 -13.52 10.46 -16.28
C ILE A 328 -12.40 11.34 -15.71
N ARG A 329 -11.61 11.92 -16.61
CA ARG A 329 -10.52 12.82 -16.25
C ARG A 329 -10.80 14.23 -16.73
N GLY A 330 -10.67 15.16 -15.81
CA GLY A 330 -10.83 16.59 -16.06
C GLY A 330 -9.54 17.25 -16.53
N LYS A 331 -9.46 18.56 -16.28
CA LYS A 331 -8.25 19.35 -16.56
C LYS A 331 -7.05 18.77 -15.81
N ASN A 332 -5.87 18.80 -16.43
CA ASN A 332 -4.61 18.28 -15.88
C ASN A 332 -4.62 16.76 -15.58
N ASN A 333 -5.49 16.00 -16.24
CA ASN A 333 -5.57 14.53 -16.14
C ASN A 333 -5.99 14.00 -14.75
N VAL A 334 -6.56 14.87 -13.92
CA VAL A 334 -7.12 14.56 -12.58
C VAL A 334 -8.44 13.81 -12.72
N VAL A 335 -8.68 12.83 -11.87
CA VAL A 335 -9.96 12.10 -11.80
C VAL A 335 -11.06 13.09 -11.39
N ALA A 336 -12.15 13.13 -12.15
CA ALA A 336 -13.24 14.06 -11.90
C ALA A 336 -14.19 13.51 -10.82
N TYR A 337 -14.35 14.26 -9.72
CA TYR A 337 -15.31 13.94 -8.67
C TYR A 337 -16.45 14.96 -8.60
N PRO A 338 -17.67 14.54 -8.23
CA PRO A 338 -18.64 15.45 -7.67
C PRO A 338 -18.13 15.99 -6.33
N TRP A 339 -18.71 17.08 -5.84
CA TRP A 339 -18.43 17.56 -4.49
C TRP A 339 -18.91 16.53 -3.46
N HIS A 340 -18.06 16.18 -2.51
CA HIS A 340 -18.36 15.17 -1.50
C HIS A 340 -17.60 15.44 -0.20
N LYS A 341 -17.97 14.70 0.85
CA LYS A 341 -17.34 14.74 2.17
C LYS A 341 -17.67 13.49 2.98
N TRP A 342 -16.87 13.22 4.00
CA TRP A 342 -17.37 12.50 5.18
C TRP A 342 -18.18 13.46 6.06
N GLN A 343 -19.33 13.01 6.52
CA GLN A 343 -20.18 13.72 7.47
C GLN A 343 -20.27 12.89 8.75
N GLY A 344 -19.81 13.45 9.86
CA GLY A 344 -20.05 12.88 11.18
C GLY A 344 -21.54 12.97 11.52
N GLY A 345 -22.07 11.90 12.10
CA GLY A 345 -23.47 11.76 12.49
C GLY A 345 -23.79 12.35 13.86
N SER A 346 -24.91 11.92 14.44
CA SER A 346 -25.54 12.47 15.65
C SER A 346 -25.08 11.86 16.98
N GLY A 347 -24.28 10.79 16.92
CA GLY A 347 -23.79 10.06 18.09
C GLY A 347 -22.68 10.80 18.85
N PRO A 348 -22.50 10.48 20.15
CA PRO A 348 -21.65 11.26 21.08
C PRO A 348 -20.16 10.87 21.08
N ASP A 349 -19.75 9.97 20.19
CA ASP A 349 -18.40 9.45 20.05
C ASP A 349 -17.84 9.85 18.67
N VAL A 350 -16.60 9.48 18.38
CA VAL A 350 -15.97 9.76 17.08
C VAL A 350 -16.15 8.59 16.11
N ASP A 351 -16.36 8.92 14.83
CA ASP A 351 -16.14 7.97 13.75
C ASP A 351 -14.64 7.72 13.58
N VAL A 352 -14.29 6.53 13.09
CA VAL A 352 -12.94 6.18 12.69
C VAL A 352 -13.02 5.46 11.35
N TRP A 353 -12.30 5.94 10.34
CA TRP A 353 -12.28 5.29 9.03
C TRP A 353 -10.88 5.33 8.40
N MET A 354 -10.67 4.41 7.46
CA MET A 354 -9.50 4.32 6.61
C MET A 354 -9.87 4.82 5.21
N ALA A 355 -9.13 5.78 4.69
CA ALA A 355 -9.16 6.19 3.28
C ALA A 355 -8.13 5.37 2.50
N ILE A 356 -8.51 4.88 1.31
CA ILE A 356 -7.62 4.19 0.39
C ILE A 356 -7.64 4.91 -0.96
N GLU A 357 -6.50 5.46 -1.35
CA GLU A 357 -6.29 6.31 -2.52
C GLU A 357 -5.55 5.51 -3.61
N PHE A 358 -6.30 4.96 -4.56
CA PHE A 358 -5.78 4.12 -5.62
C PHE A 358 -5.15 4.92 -6.76
N ASN A 359 -4.09 4.37 -7.37
CA ASN A 359 -3.52 4.91 -8.59
C ASN A 359 -4.44 4.60 -9.80
N PRO A 360 -5.00 5.63 -10.48
CA PRO A 360 -5.96 5.42 -11.56
C PRO A 360 -5.30 5.07 -12.90
N ASN A 361 -3.96 5.01 -12.95
CA ASN A 361 -3.18 4.72 -14.15
C ASN A 361 -2.74 3.26 -14.27
N ILE A 362 -3.03 2.43 -13.26
CA ILE A 362 -2.76 1.00 -13.33
C ILE A 362 -4.07 0.23 -13.37
N LYS A 363 -4.04 -0.91 -14.05
CA LYS A 363 -5.13 -1.88 -13.95
C LYS A 363 -4.94 -2.62 -12.63
N LEU A 364 -5.83 -2.33 -11.69
CA LEU A 364 -5.84 -2.94 -10.35
C LEU A 364 -6.33 -4.37 -10.37
#